data_AF-A0A2I0MKK5-F1
#
_entry.id   AF-A0A2I0MKK5-F1
#
_cell.length_a   1.000
_cell.length_b   1.000
_cell.length_c   1.000
_cell.angle_alpha   90.00
_cell.angle_beta   90.00
_cell.angle_gamma   90.00
#
_symmetry.space_group_name_H-M   'P 1'
#
loop_
_entity.id
_entity.type
_entity.pdbx_description
1 polymer ?
#
loop_
_entity_poly.entity_id
_entity_poly.type
_entity_poly.pdbx_seq_one_letter_code
_entity_poly.pdbx_strand_id
1 'polypeptide(L)'
;MLFKRHLQTCDTNYLSNVQWTDTAHLITAFGTDDTVQFFEGQRFSKSVFLVSYRGPPDLTDPKIFFTYDLRLDNFAVPVQETKYARDFIPLPMVKQKHHIYKINLQAFEPVITPHNITLVHPILVYSCGNTSVLPSGAGDCYGASPDFSLCSQVLVGWAVGGESYQFPNEAGISIGTLRDPQYIQLEIHYSNFDLLPGLIDSSGMRIYHMPELRKYDVGVLQTGVFIFPVHFIPPGAESYRSYGLCNSSQFDEMNGMLVPDLQHPPVWQRSESCSTPER
;
A
#
# COMPACT_ATOMS: atom_id res chain seq x y z
N MET A 1 -15.01 13.47 -29.15
CA MET A 1 -13.99 12.91 -30.05
C MET A 1 -13.68 11.50 -29.57
N LEU A 2 -13.68 10.51 -30.46
CA LEU A 2 -13.30 9.13 -30.16
C LEU A 2 -12.11 8.77 -31.03
N PHE A 3 -11.03 8.27 -30.44
CA PHE A 3 -9.86 7.81 -31.18
C PHE A 3 -9.39 6.47 -30.63
N LYS A 4 -8.62 5.74 -31.44
CA LYS A 4 -8.04 4.45 -31.09
C LYS A 4 -6.55 4.49 -31.37
N ARG A 5 -5.77 3.88 -30.49
CA ARG A 5 -4.32 3.71 -30.63
C ARG A 5 -3.96 2.26 -30.30
N HIS A 6 -3.01 1.70 -31.06
CA HIS A 6 -2.43 0.39 -30.74
C HIS A 6 -1.43 0.53 -29.59
N LEU A 7 -1.40 -0.45 -28.68
CA LEU A 7 -0.43 -0.48 -27.58
C LEU A 7 1.00 -0.47 -28.13
N GLN A 8 1.29 -1.32 -29.12
CA GLN A 8 2.59 -1.35 -29.78
C GLN A 8 2.47 -0.79 -31.21
N THR A 9 3.42 0.06 -31.58
CA THR A 9 3.54 0.64 -32.92
C THR A 9 4.92 0.33 -33.48
N CYS A 10 5.05 0.14 -34.80
CA CYS A 10 6.34 -0.07 -35.46
C CYS A 10 7.11 1.25 -35.70
N ASP A 11 6.52 2.38 -35.33
CA ASP A 11 7.16 3.70 -35.46
C ASP A 11 8.19 3.89 -34.34
N THR A 12 9.45 4.07 -34.75
CA THR A 12 10.61 4.24 -33.87
C THR A 12 10.66 5.61 -33.20
N ASN A 13 9.95 6.62 -33.74
CA ASN A 13 9.88 7.97 -33.16
C ASN A 13 8.83 8.07 -32.04
N TYR A 14 7.86 7.15 -32.02
CA TYR A 14 6.99 7.00 -30.89
C TYR A 14 7.70 6.19 -29.81
N LEU A 15 7.30 6.44 -28.56
CA LEU A 15 7.70 5.66 -27.38
C LEU A 15 7.29 4.18 -27.58
N SER A 16 8.05 3.45 -28.39
CA SER A 16 7.97 2.01 -28.60
C SER A 16 8.38 1.24 -27.34
N ASN A 17 8.92 1.97 -26.35
CA ASN A 17 9.35 1.49 -25.05
C ASN A 17 8.37 1.83 -23.91
N VAL A 18 7.15 2.34 -24.18
CA VAL A 18 6.16 2.51 -23.08
C VAL A 18 5.74 1.13 -22.61
N GLN A 19 6.11 0.80 -21.38
CA GLN A 19 5.57 -0.35 -20.67
C GLN A 19 4.14 -0.03 -20.22
N TRP A 20 3.15 -0.37 -21.04
CA TRP A 20 1.73 -0.05 -20.79
C TRP A 20 1.12 -0.75 -19.57
N THR A 21 1.84 -1.73 -19.00
CA THR A 21 1.45 -2.45 -17.79
C THR A 21 1.78 -1.68 -16.51
N ASP A 22 2.47 -0.54 -16.62
CA ASP A 22 2.83 0.33 -15.50
C ASP A 22 2.04 1.66 -15.56
N THR A 23 2.35 2.56 -14.65
CA THR A 23 1.79 3.89 -14.51
C THR A 23 2.07 4.72 -15.76
N ALA A 24 1.00 5.14 -16.43
CA ALA A 24 1.08 6.09 -17.53
C ALA A 24 0.78 7.51 -17.02
N HIS A 25 1.61 8.47 -17.42
CA HIS A 25 1.38 9.88 -17.14
C HIS A 25 0.64 10.52 -18.33
N LEU A 26 -0.66 10.76 -18.17
CA LEU A 26 -1.44 11.52 -19.13
C LEU A 26 -1.21 13.01 -18.92
N ILE A 27 -0.79 13.70 -19.97
CA ILE A 27 -0.63 15.15 -19.97
C ILE A 27 -1.74 15.73 -20.83
N THR A 28 -2.49 16.67 -20.26
CA THR A 28 -3.48 17.47 -20.98
C THR A 28 -3.08 18.93 -20.88
N ALA A 29 -3.38 19.70 -21.92
CA ALA A 29 -3.19 21.13 -21.93
C ALA A 29 -4.32 21.79 -22.71
N PHE A 30 -4.63 23.04 -22.36
CA PHE A 30 -5.68 23.80 -23.01
C PHE A 30 -5.21 25.23 -23.30
N GLY A 31 -5.70 25.81 -24.40
CA GLY A 31 -5.36 27.15 -24.86
C GLY A 31 -6.54 27.79 -25.58
N THR A 32 -6.46 29.10 -25.82
CA THR A 32 -7.47 29.86 -26.56
C THR A 32 -7.32 29.77 -28.07
N ASP A 33 -6.19 29.25 -28.54
CA ASP A 33 -5.87 29.01 -29.95
C ASP A 33 -5.04 27.72 -30.10
N ASP A 34 -4.63 27.42 -31.34
CA ASP A 34 -3.82 26.23 -31.67
C ASP A 34 -2.37 26.32 -31.18
N THR A 35 -1.98 27.44 -30.56
CA THR A 35 -0.67 27.60 -29.90
C THR A 35 -0.82 27.30 -28.41
N VAL A 36 -0.64 26.03 -28.05
CA VAL A 36 -0.62 25.64 -26.64
C VAL A 36 0.69 26.12 -26.02
N GLN A 37 0.62 27.25 -25.32
CA GLN A 37 1.75 27.74 -24.54
C GLN A 37 1.84 26.94 -23.23
N PHE A 38 2.98 26.28 -23.01
CA PHE A 38 3.19 25.40 -21.85
C PHE A 38 3.48 26.18 -20.55
N PHE A 39 2.59 27.10 -20.17
CA PHE A 39 2.70 27.88 -18.92
C PHE A 39 2.01 27.18 -17.74
N GLU A 40 2.36 27.59 -16.52
CA GLU A 40 1.65 27.19 -15.29
C GLU A 40 0.14 27.54 -15.39
N GLY A 41 -0.73 26.60 -15.01
CA GLY A 41 -2.18 26.76 -15.01
C GLY A 41 -2.91 26.29 -16.29
N GLN A 42 -2.19 26.04 -17.40
CA GLN A 42 -2.78 25.54 -18.65
C GLN A 42 -2.47 24.07 -18.94
N ARG A 43 -1.67 23.43 -18.09
CA ARG A 43 -1.26 22.03 -18.20
C ARG A 43 -1.69 21.27 -16.94
N PHE A 44 -2.23 20.08 -17.16
CA PHE A 44 -2.49 19.12 -16.09
C PHE A 44 -1.83 17.79 -16.43
N SER A 45 -1.34 17.12 -15.41
CA SER A 45 -0.86 15.75 -15.52
C SER A 45 -1.65 14.86 -14.58
N LYS A 46 -1.99 13.66 -15.03
CA LYS A 46 -2.61 12.63 -14.21
C LYS A 46 -1.95 11.28 -14.45
N SER A 47 -1.55 10.63 -13.36
CA SER A 47 -1.06 9.26 -13.39
C SER A 47 -2.25 8.29 -13.42
N VAL A 48 -2.25 7.34 -14.35
CA VAL A 48 -3.31 6.33 -14.51
C VAL A 48 -2.73 4.99 -14.96
N PHE A 49 -3.44 3.91 -14.66
CA PHE A 49 -3.19 2.60 -15.28
C PHE A 49 -4.08 2.47 -16.52
N LEU A 50 -3.46 2.51 -17.71
CA LEU A 50 -4.18 2.37 -18.98
C LEU A 50 -4.57 0.93 -19.28
N VAL A 51 -3.74 -0.03 -18.84
CA VAL A 51 -4.00 -1.47 -18.94
C VAL A 51 -4.21 -1.99 -17.53
N SER A 52 -5.39 -1.74 -16.95
CA SER A 52 -5.74 -2.30 -15.65
C SER A 52 -6.35 -3.69 -15.81
N TYR A 53 -5.73 -4.71 -15.22
CA TYR A 53 -6.48 -5.91 -14.81
C TYR A 53 -7.31 -5.53 -13.58
N ARG A 54 -8.43 -4.87 -13.80
CA ARG A 54 -9.46 -4.82 -12.77
C ARG A 54 -10.10 -6.20 -12.79
N GLY A 55 -9.88 -6.97 -11.73
CA GLY A 55 -10.77 -8.08 -11.40
C GLY A 55 -12.22 -7.59 -11.50
N PRO A 56 -13.19 -8.47 -11.82
CA PRO A 56 -14.55 -8.05 -12.08
C PRO A 56 -15.02 -7.04 -11.00
N PRO A 57 -15.54 -5.87 -11.41
CA PRO A 57 -15.85 -4.75 -10.50
C PRO A 57 -16.86 -5.12 -9.40
N ASP A 58 -17.49 -6.27 -9.52
CA ASP A 58 -18.45 -6.83 -8.58
C ASP A 58 -17.95 -8.18 -8.04
N LEU A 59 -16.90 -8.18 -7.21
CA LEU A 59 -16.85 -9.18 -6.16
C LEU A 59 -17.92 -8.78 -5.14
N THR A 60 -19.17 -9.18 -5.41
CA THR A 60 -20.33 -8.87 -4.57
C THR A 60 -19.99 -9.17 -3.12
N ASP A 61 -20.28 -8.21 -2.24
CA ASP A 61 -20.10 -8.42 -0.82
C ASP A 61 -20.84 -9.72 -0.41
N PRO A 62 -20.25 -10.55 0.47
CA PRO A 62 -20.88 -11.77 0.93
C PRO A 62 -22.20 -11.44 1.63
N LYS A 63 -23.10 -12.41 1.73
CA LYS A 63 -24.43 -12.19 2.36
C LYS A 63 -24.32 -11.74 3.81
N ILE A 64 -23.28 -12.17 4.51
CA ILE A 64 -23.01 -11.83 5.91
C ILE A 64 -21.58 -11.31 6.01
N PHE A 65 -21.45 -10.04 6.36
CA PHE A 65 -20.17 -9.42 6.71
C PHE A 65 -20.34 -8.45 7.86
N PHE A 66 -19.20 -8.10 8.45
CA PHE A 66 -19.07 -7.10 9.49
C PHE A 66 -17.96 -6.13 9.13
N THR A 67 -18.00 -4.94 9.72
CA THR A 67 -17.02 -3.89 9.51
C THR A 67 -16.35 -3.51 10.81
N TYR A 68 -15.06 -3.21 10.77
CA TYR A 68 -14.30 -2.73 11.92
C TYR A 68 -13.31 -1.65 11.49
N ASP A 69 -13.19 -0.59 12.29
CA ASP A 69 -12.36 0.57 11.98
C ASP A 69 -11.04 0.50 12.76
N LEU A 70 -9.94 0.49 12.02
CA LEU A 70 -8.57 0.59 12.51
C LEU A 70 -8.11 2.04 12.31
N ARG A 71 -8.31 2.91 13.29
CA ARG A 71 -8.01 4.35 13.16
C ARG A 71 -7.44 4.91 14.45
N LEU A 72 -6.75 6.04 14.32
CA LEU A 72 -6.43 6.89 15.47
C LEU A 72 -7.66 7.76 15.75
N ASP A 73 -8.07 7.90 17.01
CA ASP A 73 -9.20 8.76 17.37
C ASP A 73 -8.69 10.12 17.88
N ASN A 74 -9.08 11.21 17.22
CA ASN A 74 -8.75 12.60 17.58
C ASN A 74 -7.25 12.84 17.84
N PHE A 75 -6.38 12.28 17.00
CA PHE A 75 -4.94 12.43 17.14
C PHE A 75 -4.50 13.87 16.85
N ALA A 76 -3.85 14.51 17.82
CA ALA A 76 -3.28 15.84 17.64
C ALA A 76 -1.96 15.75 16.85
N VAL A 77 -2.00 16.11 15.57
CA VAL A 77 -0.82 16.06 14.71
C VAL A 77 0.15 17.17 15.14
N PRO A 78 1.41 16.83 15.49
CA PRO A 78 2.36 17.82 15.99
C PRO A 78 2.81 18.81 14.91
N VAL A 79 3.30 19.96 15.37
CA VAL A 79 3.90 21.01 14.53
C VAL A 79 5.35 20.62 14.19
N GLN A 80 5.51 19.60 13.35
CA GLN A 80 6.80 19.09 12.87
C GLN A 80 6.64 18.57 11.44
N GLU A 81 7.67 18.71 10.61
CA GLU A 81 7.61 18.36 9.19
C GLU A 81 7.19 16.91 8.95
N THR A 82 7.69 15.99 9.76
CA THR A 82 7.44 14.55 9.63
C THR A 82 7.12 13.93 10.98
N LYS A 83 5.97 13.27 11.08
CA LYS A 83 5.57 12.49 12.26
C LYS A 83 5.09 11.13 11.83
N TYR A 84 5.58 10.07 12.47
CA TYR A 84 4.95 8.76 12.37
C TYR A 84 4.30 8.46 13.72
N ALA A 85 2.98 8.31 13.72
CA ALA A 85 2.20 7.99 14.89
C ALA A 85 1.87 6.50 14.91
N ARG A 86 1.96 5.87 16.08
CA ARG A 86 1.61 4.45 16.25
C ARG A 86 0.60 4.26 17.34
N ASP A 87 -0.34 3.34 17.14
CA ASP A 87 -1.22 2.90 18.21
C ASP A 87 -1.50 1.39 18.11
N PHE A 88 -1.75 0.78 19.26
CA PHE A 88 -2.10 -0.63 19.35
C PHE A 88 -3.62 -0.78 19.36
N ILE A 89 -4.17 -1.40 18.33
CA ILE A 89 -5.62 -1.56 18.16
C ILE A 89 -5.97 -3.05 18.23
N PRO A 90 -6.96 -3.46 19.02
CA PRO A 90 -7.46 -4.83 18.99
C PRO A 90 -8.11 -5.14 17.64
N LEU A 91 -7.86 -6.35 17.15
CA LEU A 91 -8.67 -6.89 16.07
C LEU A 91 -10.06 -7.27 16.60
N PRO A 92 -11.09 -7.35 15.73
CA PRO A 92 -12.44 -7.69 16.16
C PRO A 92 -12.46 -9.07 16.83
N MET A 93 -12.97 -9.12 18.06
CA MET A 93 -13.13 -10.36 18.81
C MET A 93 -14.25 -11.21 18.20
N VAL A 94 -13.87 -12.29 17.52
CA VAL A 94 -14.79 -13.20 16.83
C VAL A 94 -14.77 -14.57 17.50
N LYS A 95 -15.94 -15.24 17.55
CA LYS A 95 -16.08 -16.55 18.22
C LYS A 95 -15.52 -17.72 17.39
N GLN A 96 -15.34 -17.49 16.10
CA GLN A 96 -14.85 -18.46 15.12
C GLN A 96 -13.96 -17.74 14.11
N LYS A 97 -13.17 -18.50 13.34
CA LYS A 97 -12.32 -17.94 12.28
C LYS A 97 -13.15 -17.13 11.30
N HIS A 98 -12.72 -15.90 11.02
CA HIS A 98 -13.25 -15.05 9.98
C HIS A 98 -12.15 -14.73 8.96
N HIS A 99 -12.55 -14.31 7.76
CA HIS A 99 -11.66 -13.76 6.75
C HIS A 99 -11.94 -12.29 6.52
N ILE A 100 -10.90 -11.44 6.62
CA ILE A 100 -10.93 -10.08 6.08
C ILE A 100 -10.79 -10.21 4.56
N TYR A 101 -11.80 -9.75 3.83
CA TYR A 101 -11.88 -9.89 2.38
C TYR A 101 -11.73 -8.56 1.64
N LYS A 102 -11.95 -7.43 2.31
CA LYS A 102 -11.92 -6.08 1.72
C LYS A 102 -11.45 -5.05 2.72
N ILE A 103 -10.70 -4.07 2.21
CA ILE A 103 -10.11 -2.99 2.97
C ILE A 103 -10.42 -1.68 2.25
N ASN A 104 -10.98 -0.73 2.99
CA ASN A 104 -11.24 0.62 2.51
C ASN A 104 -10.42 1.61 3.32
N LEU A 105 -9.86 2.60 2.63
CA LEU A 105 -9.24 3.75 3.31
C LEU A 105 -10.32 4.57 4.03
N GLN A 106 -10.05 4.92 5.28
CA GLN A 106 -10.78 5.96 5.99
C GLN A 106 -9.85 7.15 6.19
N ALA A 107 -9.67 7.95 5.15
CA ALA A 107 -9.01 9.23 5.30
C ALA A 107 -10.05 10.22 5.82
N PHE A 108 -9.73 10.92 6.91
CA PHE A 108 -10.38 12.18 7.21
C PHE A 108 -9.65 13.24 6.38
N GLU A 109 -10.37 13.98 5.53
CA GLU A 109 -9.84 15.25 5.06
C GLU A 109 -9.82 16.17 6.29
N PRO A 110 -8.65 16.54 6.84
CA PRO A 110 -8.65 17.53 7.92
C PRO A 110 -9.40 18.75 7.38
N VAL A 111 -10.45 19.19 8.10
CA VAL A 111 -11.21 20.38 7.74
C VAL A 111 -10.29 21.58 7.91
N ILE A 112 -9.47 21.80 6.90
CA ILE A 112 -8.48 22.85 6.84
C ILE A 112 -8.51 23.35 5.41
N THR A 113 -8.59 24.67 5.33
CA THR A 113 -8.86 25.51 4.16
C THR A 113 -8.27 25.00 2.83
N PRO A 114 -8.88 25.37 1.68
CA PRO A 114 -8.78 24.69 0.36
C PRO A 114 -7.40 24.60 -0.31
N HIS A 115 -6.32 24.94 0.39
CA HIS A 115 -4.96 24.74 -0.08
C HIS A 115 -4.46 23.38 0.41
N ASN A 116 -4.68 22.37 -0.45
CA ASN A 116 -4.10 21.04 -0.50
C ASN A 116 -3.31 20.57 0.74
N ILE A 117 -3.97 19.83 1.62
CA ILE A 117 -3.29 19.10 2.68
C ILE A 117 -3.38 17.59 2.38
N THR A 118 -2.35 17.07 1.72
CA THR A 118 -2.02 15.63 1.71
C THR A 118 -1.25 15.30 2.98
N LEU A 119 -1.88 15.48 4.15
CA LEU A 119 -1.21 15.29 5.45
C LEU A 119 -0.76 13.84 5.64
N VAL A 120 -1.59 12.88 5.23
CA VAL A 120 -1.36 11.45 5.40
C VAL A 120 -0.74 10.87 4.14
N HIS A 121 0.43 10.24 4.26
CA HIS A 121 1.17 9.69 3.11
C HIS A 121 1.04 8.16 3.01
N PRO A 122 1.64 7.35 3.92
CA PRO A 122 1.23 5.96 4.10
C PRO A 122 0.51 5.68 5.43
N ILE A 123 -0.33 4.64 5.39
CA ILE A 123 -0.88 3.95 6.56
C ILE A 123 -0.45 2.49 6.49
N LEU A 124 0.14 1.97 7.57
CA LEU A 124 0.58 0.59 7.69
C LEU A 124 -0.07 -0.08 8.90
N VAL A 125 -0.44 -1.35 8.74
CA VAL A 125 -0.97 -2.20 9.81
C VAL A 125 -0.05 -3.39 9.97
N TYR A 126 0.55 -3.52 11.15
CA TYR A 126 1.43 -4.63 11.50
C TYR A 126 0.70 -5.60 12.42
N SER A 127 0.85 -6.89 12.15
CA SER A 127 0.47 -7.95 13.09
C SER A 127 1.46 -8.02 14.24
N CYS A 128 0.92 -8.18 15.44
CA CYS A 128 1.70 -8.32 16.66
C CYS A 128 1.65 -9.77 17.16
N GLY A 129 2.75 -10.23 17.75
CA GLY A 129 2.77 -11.50 18.49
C GLY A 129 1.87 -11.47 19.72
N ASN A 130 1.65 -12.65 20.32
CA ASN A 130 0.89 -12.75 21.56
C ASN A 130 1.64 -12.05 22.71
N THR A 131 1.11 -10.92 23.17
CA THR A 131 1.54 -10.22 24.38
C THR A 131 0.43 -10.20 25.41
N SER A 132 0.80 -10.30 26.69
CA SER A 132 -0.13 -10.23 27.82
C SER A 132 -0.51 -8.79 28.17
N VAL A 133 0.25 -7.79 27.68
CA VAL A 133 0.06 -6.37 27.98
C VAL A 133 0.22 -5.59 26.68
N LEU A 134 -0.82 -4.83 26.32
CA LEU A 134 -0.69 -3.81 25.29
C LEU A 134 -0.32 -2.47 25.92
N PRO A 135 0.63 -1.74 25.34
CA PRO A 135 0.75 -0.31 25.58
C PRO A 135 -0.55 0.38 25.16
N SER A 136 -1.08 1.27 26.00
CA SER A 136 -2.26 2.06 25.68
C SER A 136 -1.86 3.42 25.12
N GLY A 137 -2.44 3.80 23.98
CA GLY A 137 -2.41 5.16 23.44
C GLY A 137 -1.38 5.39 22.34
N ALA A 138 -1.68 6.37 21.49
CA ALA A 138 -0.85 6.72 20.35
C ALA A 138 0.53 7.27 20.80
N GLY A 139 1.59 6.59 20.37
CA GLY A 139 2.98 6.90 20.68
C GLY A 139 3.80 7.31 19.44
N ASP A 140 5.06 7.66 19.68
CA ASP A 140 6.01 8.02 18.62
C ASP A 140 6.65 6.79 17.94
N CYS A 141 6.94 6.92 16.64
CA CYS A 141 7.78 5.96 15.94
C CYS A 141 9.25 5.98 16.33
N TYR A 142 9.73 7.15 16.71
CA TYR A 142 11.16 7.37 16.92
C TYR A 142 11.56 6.87 18.31
N GLY A 143 11.86 5.58 18.42
CA GLY A 143 12.35 4.98 19.65
C GLY A 143 12.45 3.46 19.60
N ALA A 144 13.48 2.92 20.24
CA ALA A 144 13.68 1.48 20.42
C ALA A 144 12.81 0.93 21.58
N SER A 145 11.53 1.28 21.63
CA SER A 145 10.66 0.66 22.63
C SER A 145 10.57 -0.83 22.29
N PRO A 146 10.91 -1.73 23.23
CA PRO A 146 10.85 -3.18 22.99
C PRO A 146 9.42 -3.62 22.60
N ASP A 147 8.39 -2.90 23.05
CA ASP A 147 7.00 -3.21 22.71
C ASP A 147 6.71 -3.12 21.20
N PHE A 148 7.40 -2.22 20.47
CA PHE A 148 7.21 -2.10 19.01
C PHE A 148 7.97 -3.17 18.23
N SER A 149 8.92 -3.88 18.85
CA SER A 149 9.55 -5.06 18.23
C SER A 149 8.62 -6.28 18.19
N LEU A 150 7.49 -6.24 18.92
CA LEU A 150 6.48 -7.29 18.94
C LEU A 150 5.66 -7.36 17.65
N CYS A 151 5.68 -6.32 16.82
CA CYS A 151 4.92 -6.23 15.58
C CYS A 151 5.87 -6.02 14.40
N SER A 152 6.10 -7.08 13.62
CA SER A 152 7.10 -7.08 12.54
C SER A 152 6.52 -7.41 11.17
N GLN A 153 5.38 -8.09 11.12
CA GLN A 153 4.77 -8.54 9.87
C GLN A 153 3.66 -7.59 9.42
N VAL A 154 3.84 -6.96 8.26
CA VAL A 154 2.82 -6.12 7.60
C VAL A 154 1.63 -6.99 7.21
N LEU A 155 0.43 -6.59 7.63
CA LEU A 155 -0.83 -7.18 7.19
C LEU A 155 -1.44 -6.41 6.03
N VAL A 156 -1.39 -5.07 6.11
CA VAL A 156 -2.08 -4.16 5.20
C VAL A 156 -1.27 -2.89 5.08
N GLY A 157 -1.17 -2.36 3.86
CA GLY A 157 -0.59 -1.05 3.60
C GLY A 157 -1.45 -0.23 2.65
N TRP A 158 -1.39 1.08 2.82
CA TRP A 158 -1.94 2.07 1.90
C TRP A 158 -0.93 3.19 1.71
N ALA A 159 -0.90 3.77 0.52
CA ALA A 159 -0.11 4.95 0.19
C ALA A 159 -0.90 5.86 -0.76
N VAL A 160 -0.46 7.10 -0.91
CA VAL A 160 -1.05 8.10 -1.82
C VAL A 160 -1.31 7.51 -3.21
N GLY A 161 -2.55 7.66 -3.69
CA GLY A 161 -3.02 7.09 -4.96
C GLY A 161 -3.61 5.68 -4.85
N GLY A 162 -3.52 5.03 -3.68
CA GLY A 162 -4.18 3.77 -3.40
C GLY A 162 -5.69 3.92 -3.25
N GLU A 163 -6.45 3.03 -3.86
CA GLU A 163 -7.90 2.92 -3.69
C GLU A 163 -8.25 1.81 -2.69
N SER A 164 -9.54 1.65 -2.41
CA SER A 164 -10.02 0.47 -1.69
C SER A 164 -9.75 -0.79 -2.52
N TYR A 165 -9.45 -1.90 -1.85
CA TYR A 165 -9.19 -3.16 -2.55
C TYR A 165 -9.83 -4.36 -1.85
N GLN A 166 -10.09 -5.38 -2.64
CA GLN A 166 -10.71 -6.63 -2.23
C GLN A 166 -9.82 -7.80 -2.63
N PHE A 167 -9.64 -8.75 -1.72
CA PHE A 167 -8.89 -9.96 -1.99
C PHE A 167 -9.66 -10.87 -2.97
N PRO A 168 -8.96 -11.70 -3.78
CA PRO A 168 -9.58 -12.69 -4.66
C PRO A 168 -10.54 -13.63 -3.92
N ASN A 169 -11.56 -14.16 -4.60
CA ASN A 169 -12.61 -15.00 -3.99
C ASN A 169 -12.07 -16.25 -3.26
N GLU A 170 -10.87 -16.67 -3.61
CA GLU A 170 -10.22 -17.85 -3.09
C GLU A 170 -9.44 -17.57 -1.80
N ALA A 171 -9.17 -16.30 -1.43
CA ALA A 171 -8.30 -15.95 -0.31
C ALA A 171 -8.78 -14.79 0.56
N GLY A 172 -8.49 -14.83 1.86
CA GLY A 172 -8.70 -13.70 2.79
C GLY A 172 -7.69 -13.71 3.94
N ILE A 173 -7.52 -12.59 4.65
CA ILE A 173 -6.65 -12.54 5.84
C ILE A 173 -7.38 -13.21 7.00
N SER A 174 -6.74 -14.20 7.63
CA SER A 174 -7.28 -14.93 8.78
C SER A 174 -7.31 -14.07 10.05
N ILE A 175 -8.43 -14.12 10.76
CA ILE A 175 -8.58 -13.57 12.11
C ILE A 175 -9.42 -14.51 13.00
N GLY A 176 -9.18 -14.48 14.32
CA GLY A 176 -10.01 -15.20 15.30
C GLY A 176 -9.57 -16.61 15.64
N THR A 177 -8.49 -17.13 15.06
CA THR A 177 -7.86 -18.39 15.49
C THR A 177 -6.82 -18.14 16.58
N LEU A 178 -6.37 -19.19 17.26
CA LEU A 178 -5.28 -19.13 18.26
C LEU A 178 -3.94 -18.64 17.71
N ARG A 179 -3.78 -18.66 16.37
CA ARG A 179 -2.55 -18.27 15.68
C ARG A 179 -2.65 -16.87 15.05
N ASP A 180 -3.85 -16.33 14.95
CA ASP A 180 -4.02 -14.99 14.40
C ASP A 180 -3.64 -13.94 15.44
N PRO A 181 -3.11 -12.78 15.01
CA PRO A 181 -2.85 -11.67 15.92
C PRO A 181 -4.16 -11.25 16.61
N GLN A 182 -4.10 -11.02 17.92
CA GLN A 182 -5.22 -10.43 18.66
C GLN A 182 -5.22 -8.90 18.55
N TYR A 183 -4.05 -8.32 18.29
CA TYR A 183 -3.82 -6.89 18.23
C TYR A 183 -2.94 -6.56 17.03
N ILE A 184 -3.11 -5.36 16.52
CA ILE A 184 -2.27 -4.78 15.47
C ILE A 184 -1.63 -3.51 15.96
N GLN A 185 -0.54 -3.12 15.32
CA GLN A 185 0.03 -1.79 15.41
C GLN A 185 -0.35 -1.03 14.15
N LEU A 186 -1.16 0.01 14.30
CA LEU A 186 -1.46 0.98 13.24
C LEU A 186 -0.34 2.01 13.23
N GLU A 187 0.23 2.29 12.07
CA GLU A 187 1.23 3.33 11.86
C GLU A 187 0.72 4.29 10.77
N ILE A 188 0.68 5.58 11.10
CA ILE A 188 0.30 6.66 10.17
C ILE A 188 1.46 7.63 10.06
N HIS A 189 1.92 7.87 8.83
CA HIS A 189 2.92 8.88 8.54
C HIS A 189 2.26 10.18 8.08
N TYR A 190 2.50 11.23 8.87
CA TYR A 190 2.08 12.59 8.61
C TYR A 190 3.22 13.45 8.08
N SER A 191 2.94 14.21 7.02
CA SER A 191 3.81 15.23 6.45
C SER A 191 3.19 16.62 6.63
N ASN A 192 3.64 17.37 7.63
CA ASN A 192 3.16 18.72 7.94
C ASN A 192 4.23 19.76 7.57
N PHE A 193 4.54 19.86 6.27
CA PHE A 193 5.59 20.74 5.75
C PHE A 193 5.33 22.24 6.03
N ASP A 194 4.07 22.64 6.11
CA ASP A 194 3.67 24.01 6.42
C ASP A 194 3.64 24.31 7.94
N LEU A 195 4.00 23.33 8.77
CA LEU A 195 4.05 23.46 10.24
C LEU A 195 2.74 24.02 10.82
N LEU A 196 1.61 23.54 10.31
CA LEU A 196 0.29 24.01 10.73
C LEU A 196 0.00 23.55 12.16
N PRO A 197 -0.44 24.45 13.06
CA PRO A 197 -0.91 24.09 14.39
C PRO A 197 -2.38 23.68 14.40
N GLY A 198 -2.80 22.98 15.45
CA GLY A 198 -4.22 22.67 15.70
C GLY A 198 -4.81 21.58 14.79
N LEU A 199 -3.96 20.84 14.08
CA LEU A 199 -4.35 19.70 13.26
C LEU A 199 -4.87 18.55 14.14
N ILE A 200 -6.12 18.14 13.91
CA ILE A 200 -6.70 16.93 14.50
C ILE A 200 -7.01 15.95 13.39
N ASP A 201 -6.48 14.74 13.50
CA ASP A 201 -6.71 13.66 12.55
C ASP A 201 -7.52 12.52 13.18
N SER A 202 -8.28 11.81 12.35
CA SER A 202 -8.92 10.54 12.74
C SER A 202 -8.86 9.51 11.61
N SER A 203 -7.76 9.54 10.86
CA SER A 203 -7.56 8.68 9.70
C SER A 203 -7.20 7.25 10.10
N GLY A 204 -7.43 6.33 9.17
CA GLY A 204 -7.22 4.91 9.36
C GLY A 204 -7.72 4.07 8.19
N MET A 205 -8.12 2.84 8.49
CA MET A 205 -8.66 1.88 7.54
C MET A 205 -9.90 1.19 8.09
N ARG A 206 -10.87 0.89 7.22
CA ARG A 206 -11.99 0.00 7.53
C ARG A 206 -11.72 -1.37 6.93
N ILE A 207 -11.78 -2.39 7.78
CA ILE A 207 -11.75 -3.78 7.34
C ILE A 207 -13.17 -4.34 7.24
N TYR A 208 -13.39 -5.19 6.24
CA TYR A 208 -14.62 -5.94 6.04
C TYR A 208 -14.29 -7.42 6.20
N HIS A 209 -14.95 -8.07 7.15
CA HIS A 209 -14.67 -9.46 7.47
C HIS A 209 -15.95 -10.31 7.52
N MET A 210 -15.80 -11.61 7.25
CA MET A 210 -16.92 -12.54 7.14
C MET A 210 -16.61 -13.90 7.81
N PRO A 211 -17.63 -14.60 8.34
CA PRO A 211 -17.46 -15.96 8.87
C PRO A 211 -17.39 -17.04 7.78
N GLU A 212 -17.84 -16.74 6.56
CA GLU A 212 -17.73 -17.64 5.41
C GLU A 212 -16.27 -17.69 4.96
N LEU A 213 -15.62 -18.84 5.15
CA LEU A 213 -14.19 -19.00 4.87
C LEU A 213 -13.95 -19.20 3.37
N ARG A 214 -12.97 -18.47 2.85
CA ARG A 214 -12.39 -18.73 1.53
C ARG A 214 -11.40 -19.88 1.61
N LYS A 215 -10.98 -20.38 0.44
CA LYS A 215 -10.14 -21.58 0.32
C LYS A 215 -8.75 -21.41 0.95
N TYR A 216 -8.18 -20.22 0.89
CA TYR A 216 -6.81 -19.93 1.27
C TYR A 216 -6.72 -18.76 2.25
N ASP A 217 -5.67 -18.77 3.08
CA ASP A 217 -5.29 -17.62 3.89
C ASP A 217 -4.31 -16.74 3.10
N VAL A 218 -4.45 -15.43 3.21
CA VAL A 218 -3.52 -14.46 2.59
C VAL A 218 -2.27 -14.33 3.45
N GLY A 219 -1.10 -14.41 2.80
CA GLY A 219 0.18 -13.98 3.35
C GLY A 219 0.70 -12.74 2.62
N VAL A 220 1.49 -11.93 3.31
CA VAL A 220 2.16 -10.74 2.75
C VAL A 220 3.67 -10.99 2.77
N LEU A 221 4.31 -10.90 1.60
CA LEU A 221 5.76 -10.97 1.46
C LEU A 221 6.31 -9.59 1.15
N GLN A 222 7.08 -9.03 2.09
CA GLN A 222 7.82 -7.79 1.87
C GLN A 222 9.17 -8.10 1.23
N THR A 223 9.40 -7.60 0.02
CA THR A 223 10.69 -7.74 -0.69
C THR A 223 11.25 -6.37 -1.02
N GLY A 224 12.57 -6.22 -0.94
CA GLY A 224 13.24 -4.98 -1.34
C GLY A 224 14.63 -4.86 -0.74
N VAL A 225 15.16 -3.64 -0.74
CA VAL A 225 16.38 -3.29 -0.01
C VAL A 225 15.96 -2.72 1.33
N PHE A 226 16.49 -3.28 2.41
CA PHE A 226 16.19 -2.82 3.75
C PHE A 226 16.74 -1.40 3.97
N ILE A 227 16.03 -0.61 4.79
CA ILE A 227 16.47 0.73 5.18
C ILE A 227 17.67 0.63 6.13
N PHE A 228 18.85 0.47 5.57
CA PHE A 228 20.11 0.42 6.31
C PHE A 228 20.99 1.61 5.92
N PRO A 229 21.69 2.28 6.85
CA PRO A 229 22.48 3.49 6.57
C PRO A 229 23.58 3.33 5.52
N VAL A 230 23.88 2.10 5.07
CA VAL A 230 24.89 1.80 4.04
C VAL A 230 24.32 1.71 2.63
N HIS A 231 22.99 1.72 2.47
CA HIS A 231 22.38 1.83 1.16
C HIS A 231 22.19 3.30 0.80
N PHE A 232 22.87 3.76 -0.24
CA PHE A 232 22.76 5.14 -0.72
C PHE A 232 22.71 5.21 -2.25
N ILE A 233 22.08 6.26 -2.74
CA ILE A 233 22.07 6.64 -4.15
C ILE A 233 23.07 7.78 -4.32
N PRO A 234 24.08 7.64 -5.20
CA PRO A 234 25.06 8.71 -5.42
C PRO A 234 24.40 10.01 -5.91
N PRO A 235 24.77 11.18 -5.35
CA PRO A 235 24.29 12.46 -5.85
C PRO A 235 24.62 12.65 -7.34
N GLY A 236 23.65 13.14 -8.12
CA GLY A 236 23.84 13.40 -9.55
C GLY A 236 23.78 12.17 -10.46
N ALA A 237 23.48 10.98 -9.93
CA ALA A 237 23.24 9.81 -10.77
C ALA A 237 21.98 9.99 -11.62
N GLU A 238 22.12 9.94 -12.95
CA GLU A 238 20.97 9.96 -13.89
C GLU A 238 20.09 8.71 -13.75
N SER A 239 20.70 7.58 -13.39
CA SER A 239 19.98 6.34 -13.04
C SER A 239 20.80 5.49 -12.08
N TYR A 240 20.12 4.81 -11.15
CA TYR A 240 20.75 3.91 -10.18
C TYR A 240 19.83 2.71 -9.92
N ARG A 241 20.40 1.51 -9.78
CA ARG A 241 19.63 0.28 -9.56
C ARG A 241 20.02 -0.37 -8.24
N SER A 242 19.02 -0.59 -7.40
CA SER A 242 19.16 -1.26 -6.12
C SER A 242 18.63 -2.68 -6.23
N TYR A 243 19.38 -3.66 -5.72
CA TYR A 243 19.02 -5.08 -5.79
C TYR A 243 18.79 -5.63 -4.38
N GLY A 244 17.56 -6.07 -4.11
CA GLY A 244 17.22 -6.86 -2.93
C GLY A 244 17.17 -8.35 -3.30
N LEU A 245 17.76 -9.20 -2.46
CA LEU A 245 17.73 -10.65 -2.64
C LEU A 245 16.97 -11.28 -1.49
N CYS A 246 16.02 -12.16 -1.84
CA CYS A 246 15.22 -12.91 -0.88
C CYS A 246 15.51 -14.40 -1.10
N ASN A 247 16.24 -15.02 -0.16
CA ASN A 247 16.54 -16.44 -0.25
C ASN A 247 15.33 -17.25 0.24
N SER A 248 14.62 -17.89 -0.68
CA SER A 248 13.42 -18.66 -0.37
C SER A 248 13.68 -19.87 0.52
N SER A 249 14.92 -20.35 0.62
CA SER A 249 15.27 -21.46 1.51
C SER A 249 15.12 -21.11 3.00
N GLN A 250 14.96 -19.82 3.34
CA GLN A 250 14.80 -19.36 4.73
C GLN A 250 13.36 -18.99 5.08
N PHE A 251 12.39 -19.26 4.20
CA PHE A 251 10.99 -18.86 4.44
C PHE A 251 10.40 -19.49 5.69
N ASP A 252 10.71 -20.75 5.98
CA ASP A 252 10.24 -21.41 7.20
C ASP A 252 10.82 -20.77 8.47
N GLU A 253 12.08 -20.35 8.41
CA GLU A 253 12.76 -19.63 9.51
C GLU A 253 12.14 -18.24 9.72
N MET A 254 11.92 -17.50 8.62
CA MET A 254 11.35 -16.15 8.66
C MET A 254 9.88 -16.12 9.09
N ASN A 255 9.09 -17.11 8.68
CA ASN A 255 7.69 -17.24 9.09
C ASN A 255 7.56 -17.75 10.53
N GLY A 256 8.63 -18.29 11.13
CA GLY A 256 8.62 -18.91 12.45
C GLY A 256 7.82 -20.23 12.51
N MET A 257 7.37 -20.73 11.36
CA MET A 257 6.56 -21.94 11.23
C MET A 257 6.59 -22.46 9.80
N LEU A 258 6.46 -23.79 9.66
CA LEU A 258 6.28 -24.46 8.37
C LEU A 258 4.98 -23.97 7.73
N VAL A 259 5.06 -23.57 6.46
CA VAL A 259 3.90 -23.24 5.61
C VAL A 259 3.84 -24.28 4.48
N PRO A 260 3.22 -25.46 4.70
CA PRO A 260 3.32 -26.61 3.80
C PRO A 260 2.78 -26.34 2.39
N ASP A 261 1.82 -25.42 2.28
CA ASP A 261 1.15 -25.04 1.03
C ASP A 261 1.81 -23.85 0.33
N LEU A 262 2.96 -23.34 0.84
CA LEU A 262 3.67 -22.23 0.22
C LEU A 262 4.35 -22.71 -1.07
N GLN A 263 3.59 -22.66 -2.16
CA GLN A 263 4.11 -22.91 -3.49
C GLN A 263 5.01 -21.72 -3.87
N HIS A 264 6.33 -21.93 -3.88
CA HIS A 264 7.24 -20.93 -4.41
C HIS A 264 6.85 -20.66 -5.87
N PRO A 265 6.45 -19.43 -6.25
CA PRO A 265 6.32 -19.13 -7.66
C PRO A 265 7.71 -19.34 -8.29
N PRO A 266 7.80 -20.02 -9.44
CA PRO A 266 9.06 -20.09 -10.16
C PRO A 266 9.53 -18.66 -10.40
N VAL A 267 10.70 -18.38 -9.84
CA VAL A 267 11.65 -17.30 -10.14
C VAL A 267 11.18 -16.41 -11.28
N TRP A 268 10.98 -15.12 -10.98
CA TRP A 268 11.07 -13.98 -11.88
C TRP A 268 11.54 -14.38 -13.29
N GLN A 269 10.59 -14.74 -14.17
CA GLN A 269 10.91 -14.85 -15.58
C GLN A 269 11.34 -13.44 -15.98
N ARG A 270 12.63 -13.30 -16.31
CA ARG A 270 13.09 -12.20 -17.16
C ARG A 270 12.08 -12.11 -18.28
N SER A 271 11.48 -10.93 -18.47
CA SER A 271 10.94 -10.61 -19.77
C SER A 271 12.09 -10.78 -20.75
N GLU A 272 12.03 -11.86 -21.52
CA GLU A 272 12.90 -12.04 -22.67
C GLU A 272 12.64 -10.85 -23.58
N SER A 273 13.61 -9.96 -23.66
CA SER A 273 13.69 -8.95 -24.71
C SER A 273 13.69 -9.69 -26.04
N CYS A 274 12.78 -9.32 -26.95
CA CYS A 274 12.72 -9.81 -28.31
C CYS A 274 14.12 -9.98 -28.91
N SER A 275 14.52 -11.23 -29.13
CA SER A 275 15.65 -11.58 -29.97
C SER A 275 15.23 -11.38 -31.43
N THR A 276 15.80 -10.37 -32.08
CA THR A 276 15.79 -10.30 -33.55
C THR A 276 16.68 -11.42 -34.09
N PRO A 277 16.19 -12.31 -34.98
CA PRO A 277 17.06 -13.18 -35.73
C PRO A 277 17.78 -12.35 -36.79
N GLU A 278 19.10 -12.34 -36.75
CA GLU A 278 19.93 -11.95 -37.88
C GLU A 278 19.60 -12.83 -39.09
N ARG A 279 19.27 -12.20 -40.22
CA ARG A 279 19.61 -12.65 -41.57
C ARG A 279 19.98 -11.44 -42.41
#